data_AF-W4FII1-F1
#
_entry.id   AF-W4FII1-F1
#
_cell.length_a   1.000
_cell.length_b   1.000
_cell.length_c   1.000
_cell.angle_alpha   90.00
_cell.angle_beta   90.00
_cell.angle_gamma   90.00
#
_symmetry.space_group_name_H-M   'P 1'
#
loop_
_entity.id
_entity.type
_entity.pdbx_description
1 polymer ?
#
loop_
_entity_poly.entity_id
_entity_poly.type
_entity_poly.pdbx_seq_one_letter_code
_entity_poly.pdbx_strand_id
1 'polypeptide(L)'
;MSRPSALAAVFQPVHAEKLNAFLRTSRSAALSNTFKQLHVVIGNEACDADSMVSSLVHAFFRGQARGISNTPSSTVFLPVMSVDRDQFRLRCETKALFDAAHIDVDALVFQNEIDLSAIHAARQLTLTLTDHNKLKRGYASLSSAVTDIIDHHEDLGSHDHVTGVRRRIAFEKTDHGGNVLAGSCCTLIAEEILAQSSSPIPPLDATLLLAVILLDNLNMDPKMKKGTPRDFAMVDALLSHALVPRLPLYEWIVFEKFNPANWTAFSFANCLQYDYKQFESHGVSYGCSSILVDLATFWAIGGGDVVVQLEQHRQVLDLAFVVVQSMIQSGPRRQLLVYAKDPKLQLALKTYLDNVAVLDLAPLDVHPAVITYDQHNVALSRKQLVPLLDTFLKQLASQL
;
A
#
# COMPACT_ATOMS: atom_id res chain seq x y z
N MET A 1 -13.14 28.16 -4.76
CA MET A 1 -12.08 27.13 -4.70
C MET A 1 -12.73 25.79 -4.45
N SER A 2 -12.40 24.73 -5.19
CA SER A 2 -12.90 23.38 -4.87
C SER A 2 -12.34 22.97 -3.49
N ARG A 3 -13.06 22.15 -2.71
CA ARG A 3 -12.59 21.66 -1.39
C ARG A 3 -11.13 21.12 -1.42
N PRO A 4 -10.70 20.35 -2.45
CA PRO A 4 -9.30 19.93 -2.58
C PRO A 4 -8.29 21.09 -2.67
N SER A 5 -8.60 22.13 -3.44
CA SER A 5 -7.71 23.29 -3.62
C SER A 5 -7.52 24.13 -2.34
N ALA A 6 -8.52 24.16 -1.47
CA ALA A 6 -8.44 24.88 -0.19
C ALA A 6 -7.58 24.13 0.84
N LEU A 7 -7.59 22.79 0.80
CA LEU A 7 -6.80 21.96 1.71
C LEU A 7 -5.32 21.93 1.32
N ALA A 8 -5.03 21.84 0.03
CA ALA A 8 -3.65 21.92 -0.47
C ALA A 8 -2.98 23.25 -0.09
N ALA A 9 -3.73 24.37 -0.05
CA ALA A 9 -3.20 25.69 0.32
C ALA A 9 -2.74 25.81 1.80
N VAL A 10 -3.14 24.88 2.67
CA VAL A 10 -2.71 24.86 4.08
C VAL A 10 -1.25 24.42 4.19
N PHE A 11 -0.81 23.55 3.28
CA PHE A 11 0.58 23.17 3.18
C PHE A 11 1.36 24.31 2.52
N GLN A 12 2.41 24.77 3.21
CA GLN A 12 3.31 25.81 2.73
C GLN A 12 4.68 25.17 2.49
N PRO A 13 5.45 25.59 1.47
CA PRO A 13 6.75 24.99 1.16
C PRO A 13 7.72 24.94 2.35
N VAL A 14 7.65 25.92 3.25
CA VAL A 14 8.46 25.99 4.47
C VAL A 14 8.27 24.79 5.39
N HIS A 15 7.08 24.16 5.38
CA HIS A 15 6.81 22.99 6.21
C HIS A 15 7.64 21.76 5.79
N ALA A 16 7.98 21.66 4.49
CA ALA A 16 8.73 20.53 3.92
C ALA A 16 10.23 20.79 3.76
N GLU A 17 10.71 22.01 4.01
CA GLU A 17 12.09 22.40 3.70
C GLU A 17 13.14 21.48 4.32
N LYS A 18 13.00 21.18 5.62
CA LYS A 18 13.92 20.28 6.35
C LYS A 18 13.84 18.84 5.84
N LEU A 19 12.63 18.33 5.60
CA LEU A 19 12.41 16.98 5.09
C LEU A 19 13.02 16.83 3.68
N ASN A 20 12.78 17.81 2.81
CA ASN A 20 13.33 17.82 1.45
C ASN A 20 14.85 17.96 1.43
N ALA A 21 15.42 18.79 2.31
CA ALA A 21 16.87 18.89 2.46
C ALA A 21 17.49 17.55 2.90
N PHE A 22 16.84 16.86 3.86
CA PHE A 22 17.22 15.51 4.27
C PHE A 22 17.14 14.51 3.11
N LEU A 23 16.04 14.49 2.36
CA LEU A 23 15.85 13.58 1.22
C LEU A 23 16.92 13.79 0.14
N ARG A 24 17.15 15.03 -0.29
CA ARG A 24 18.16 15.35 -1.31
C ARG A 24 19.57 14.94 -0.87
N THR A 25 19.92 15.25 0.38
CA THR A 25 21.23 14.91 0.94
C THR A 25 21.42 13.39 1.02
N SER A 26 20.40 12.68 1.51
CA SER A 26 20.47 11.23 1.70
C SER A 26 20.47 10.49 0.36
N ARG A 27 19.66 10.92 -0.62
CA ARG A 27 19.69 10.40 -2.00
C ARG A 27 21.04 10.62 -2.64
N SER A 28 21.57 11.85 -2.59
CA SER A 28 22.88 12.17 -3.15
C SER A 28 23.98 11.30 -2.55
N ALA A 29 23.99 11.15 -1.22
CA ALA A 29 24.97 10.33 -0.53
C ALA A 29 24.85 8.84 -0.89
N ALA A 30 23.62 8.32 -0.92
CA ALA A 30 23.34 6.92 -1.25
C ALA A 30 23.74 6.57 -2.70
N LEU A 31 23.33 7.39 -3.68
CA LEU A 31 23.57 7.11 -5.09
C LEU A 31 25.01 7.40 -5.53
N SER A 32 25.75 8.22 -4.78
CA SER A 32 27.19 8.45 -4.99
C SER A 32 28.10 7.55 -4.15
N ASN A 33 27.53 6.63 -3.36
CA ASN A 33 28.27 5.79 -2.40
C ASN A 33 29.16 6.59 -1.42
N THR A 34 28.73 7.78 -1.00
CA THR A 34 29.47 8.64 -0.07
C THR A 34 29.01 8.47 1.38
N PHE A 35 29.08 7.23 1.87
CA PHE A 35 28.73 6.85 3.25
C PHE A 35 29.66 5.74 3.77
N LYS A 36 29.81 5.61 5.10
CA LYS A 36 30.44 4.40 5.68
C LYS A 36 29.43 3.28 5.87
N GLN A 37 28.23 3.64 6.29
CA GLN A 37 27.08 2.78 6.49
C GLN A 37 25.85 3.47 5.88
N LEU A 38 25.03 2.71 5.16
CA LEU A 38 23.69 3.10 4.75
C LEU A 38 22.68 2.36 5.62
N HIS A 39 21.83 3.10 6.31
CA HIS A 39 20.69 2.59 7.04
C HIS A 39 19.43 2.87 6.24
N VAL A 40 18.85 1.83 5.64
CA VAL A 40 17.62 1.95 4.87
C VAL A 40 16.43 1.66 5.76
N VAL A 41 15.42 2.52 5.71
CA VAL A 41 14.09 2.24 6.25
C VAL A 41 13.19 1.90 5.07
N ILE A 42 12.56 0.73 5.11
CA ILE A 42 11.81 0.21 3.97
C ILE A 42 10.45 -0.32 4.42
N GLY A 43 9.41 0.08 3.70
CA GLY A 43 8.03 -0.40 3.86
C GLY A 43 7.79 -1.74 3.18
N ASN A 44 6.58 -2.28 3.28
CA ASN A 44 6.21 -3.52 2.62
C ASN A 44 6.21 -3.39 1.08
N GLU A 45 6.13 -4.53 0.38
CA GLU A 45 6.12 -4.58 -1.10
C GLU A 45 4.85 -4.00 -1.73
N ALA A 46 3.75 -3.99 -0.97
CA ALA A 46 2.54 -3.32 -1.38
C ALA A 46 2.71 -1.81 -1.31
N CYS A 47 3.74 -1.22 -0.69
CA CYS A 47 4.13 0.20 -0.72
C CYS A 47 2.95 1.19 -0.69
N ASP A 48 1.95 0.90 0.14
CA ASP A 48 0.79 1.78 0.34
C ASP A 48 1.16 3.01 1.17
N ALA A 49 0.16 3.83 1.48
CA ALA A 49 0.37 5.05 2.22
C ALA A 49 1.04 4.80 3.59
N ASP A 50 0.72 3.68 4.24
CA ASP A 50 1.33 3.30 5.52
C ASP A 50 2.80 2.96 5.37
N SER A 51 3.14 2.09 4.44
CA SER A 51 4.53 1.76 4.11
C SER A 51 5.36 2.98 3.68
N MET A 52 4.81 3.87 2.85
CA MET A 52 5.51 5.06 2.36
C MET A 52 5.74 6.10 3.45
N VAL A 53 4.70 6.43 4.24
CA VAL A 53 4.80 7.46 5.27
C VAL A 53 5.58 6.95 6.49
N SER A 54 5.35 5.71 6.93
CA SER A 54 6.07 5.13 8.06
C SER A 54 7.58 5.11 7.79
N SER A 55 8.00 4.66 6.60
CA SER A 55 9.43 4.63 6.23
C SER A 55 10.03 6.03 6.08
N LEU A 56 9.32 6.94 5.42
CA LEU A 56 9.76 8.34 5.22
C LEU A 56 9.96 9.09 6.53
N VAL A 57 8.93 9.10 7.37
CA VAL A 57 8.93 9.87 8.62
C VAL A 57 9.90 9.25 9.63
N HIS A 58 9.98 7.91 9.70
CA HIS A 58 10.94 7.24 10.59
C HIS A 58 12.39 7.48 10.16
N ALA A 59 12.70 7.38 8.87
CA ALA A 59 14.05 7.69 8.36
C ALA A 59 14.45 9.13 8.65
N PHE A 60 13.53 10.09 8.45
CA PHE A 60 13.77 11.49 8.74
C PHE A 60 13.99 11.76 10.22
N PHE A 61 13.16 11.19 11.09
CA PHE A 61 13.29 11.30 12.54
C PHE A 61 14.65 10.76 13.03
N ARG A 62 15.02 9.55 12.60
CA ARG A 62 16.30 8.91 12.97
C ARG A 62 17.51 9.64 12.38
N GLY A 63 17.38 10.17 11.16
CA GLY A 63 18.41 10.97 10.49
C GLY A 63 18.67 12.30 11.21
N GLN A 64 17.62 13.01 11.62
CA GLN A 64 17.74 14.27 12.36
C GLN A 64 18.41 14.11 13.73
N ALA A 65 18.08 13.05 14.47
CA ALA A 65 18.65 12.79 15.80
C ALA A 65 20.19 12.64 15.77
N ARG A 66 20.79 12.34 14.61
CA ARG A 66 22.24 12.24 14.45
C ARG A 66 22.93 13.52 13.96
N GLY A 67 22.16 14.59 13.75
CA GLY A 67 22.64 15.90 13.31
C GLY A 67 22.99 15.97 11.82
N ILE A 68 22.69 17.11 11.19
CA ILE A 68 23.18 17.44 9.85
C ILE A 68 24.60 17.99 10.03
N SER A 69 25.60 17.12 10.02
CA SER A 69 27.01 17.55 10.01
C SER A 69 27.51 17.70 8.57
N ASN A 70 28.28 18.76 8.32
CA ASN A 70 29.03 18.95 7.06
C ASN A 70 30.23 17.98 6.93
N THR A 71 30.50 17.17 7.97
CA THR A 71 31.38 16.00 7.85
C THR A 71 30.56 14.81 7.38
N PRO A 72 31.04 13.96 6.45
CA PRO A 72 30.32 12.76 6.02
C PRO A 72 29.87 11.99 7.26
N SER A 73 28.55 11.87 7.46
CA SER A 73 28.07 11.08 8.58
C SER A 73 28.57 9.64 8.37
N SER A 74 28.95 8.97 9.45
CA SER A 74 29.28 7.54 9.34
C SER A 74 28.07 6.73 8.85
N THR A 75 26.85 7.24 9.04
CA THR A 75 25.61 6.54 8.71
C THR A 75 24.63 7.48 8.03
N VAL A 76 24.27 7.18 6.79
CA VAL A 76 23.20 7.87 6.06
C VAL A 76 21.89 7.11 6.28
N PHE A 77 20.83 7.80 6.65
CA PHE A 77 19.49 7.24 6.75
C PHE A 77 18.75 7.50 5.44
N LEU A 78 18.14 6.48 4.86
CA LEU A 78 17.46 6.60 3.57
C LEU A 78 16.11 5.87 3.61
N PRO A 79 14.98 6.57 3.41
CA PRO A 79 13.73 5.88 3.10
C PRO A 79 13.79 5.34 1.67
N VAL A 80 13.51 4.05 1.50
CA VAL A 80 13.41 3.42 0.17
C VAL A 80 11.99 2.95 -0.06
N MET A 81 11.40 3.39 -1.18
CA MET A 81 10.08 2.97 -1.61
C MET A 81 10.17 1.59 -2.29
N SER A 82 9.38 0.63 -1.83
CA SER A 82 9.43 -0.79 -2.24
C SER A 82 8.79 -1.11 -3.60
N VAL A 83 8.55 -0.08 -4.41
CA VAL A 83 8.05 -0.16 -5.79
C VAL A 83 9.01 0.55 -6.72
N ASP A 84 8.86 0.30 -8.02
CA ASP A 84 9.61 1.02 -9.03
C ASP A 84 9.08 2.46 -9.16
N ARG A 85 9.94 3.41 -9.55
CA ARG A 85 9.55 4.84 -9.64
C ARG A 85 8.30 5.07 -10.49
N ASP A 86 8.16 4.37 -11.60
CA ASP A 86 7.01 4.51 -12.52
C ASP A 86 5.69 3.97 -11.95
N GLN A 87 5.75 3.17 -10.88
CA GLN A 87 4.59 2.67 -10.13
C GLN A 87 4.14 3.64 -9.03
N PHE A 88 4.95 4.63 -8.63
CA PHE A 88 4.56 5.63 -7.62
C PHE A 88 3.27 6.36 -7.99
N ARG A 89 3.08 6.64 -9.28
CA ARG A 89 1.86 7.31 -9.80
C ARG A 89 0.58 6.53 -9.53
N LEU A 90 0.69 5.23 -9.26
CA LEU A 90 -0.46 4.40 -8.91
C LEU A 90 -0.97 4.67 -7.49
N ARG A 91 -0.19 5.37 -6.65
CA ARG A 91 -0.59 5.70 -5.26
C ARG A 91 -1.21 7.08 -5.22
N CYS A 92 -2.39 7.20 -5.83
CA CYS A 92 -3.07 8.47 -6.04
C CYS A 92 -3.17 9.32 -4.77
N GLU A 93 -3.57 8.70 -3.67
CA GLU A 93 -3.73 9.36 -2.38
C GLU A 93 -2.40 9.81 -1.77
N THR A 94 -1.37 8.97 -1.86
CA THR A 94 -0.04 9.30 -1.32
C THR A 94 0.64 10.34 -2.18
N LYS A 95 0.51 10.24 -3.51
CA LYS A 95 0.99 11.23 -4.46
C LYS A 95 0.33 12.58 -4.20
N ALA A 96 -1.01 12.62 -4.08
CA ALA A 96 -1.72 13.85 -3.78
C ALA A 96 -1.29 14.45 -2.42
N LEU A 97 -1.12 13.60 -1.40
CA LEU A 97 -0.61 14.01 -0.09
C LEU A 97 0.80 14.60 -0.19
N PHE A 98 1.72 13.96 -0.92
CA PHE A 98 3.11 14.39 -1.06
C PHE A 98 3.21 15.68 -1.88
N ASP A 99 2.44 15.79 -2.98
CA ASP A 99 2.38 16.98 -3.82
C ASP A 99 1.85 18.18 -3.01
N ALA A 100 0.75 18.01 -2.27
CA ALA A 100 0.20 19.05 -1.41
C ALA A 100 1.20 19.44 -0.32
N ALA A 101 1.81 18.45 0.32
CA ALA A 101 2.85 18.64 1.32
C ALA A 101 4.15 19.26 0.81
N HIS A 102 4.28 19.52 -0.49
CA HIS A 102 5.51 19.99 -1.13
C HIS A 102 6.72 19.06 -0.90
N ILE A 103 6.49 17.76 -0.76
CA ILE A 103 7.57 16.77 -0.67
C ILE A 103 8.23 16.63 -2.04
N ASP A 104 9.56 16.68 -2.07
CA ASP A 104 10.34 16.50 -3.27
C ASP A 104 10.37 15.02 -3.68
N VAL A 105 9.42 14.63 -4.52
CA VAL A 105 9.26 13.25 -5.03
C VAL A 105 10.47 12.80 -5.86
N ASP A 106 11.20 13.72 -6.49
CA ASP A 106 12.41 13.40 -7.24
C ASP A 106 13.58 13.06 -6.30
N ALA A 107 13.54 13.56 -5.06
CA ALA A 107 14.49 13.23 -4.02
C ALA A 107 14.21 11.90 -3.28
N LEU A 108 13.02 11.31 -3.44
CA LEU A 108 12.75 9.94 -2.94
C LEU A 108 13.60 8.91 -3.69
N VAL A 109 13.97 7.80 -3.05
CA VAL A 109 14.66 6.68 -3.70
C VAL A 109 13.71 5.50 -3.81
N PHE A 110 13.58 4.97 -5.02
CA PHE A 110 12.79 3.78 -5.33
C PHE A 110 13.68 2.56 -5.43
N GLN A 111 13.10 1.38 -5.22
CA GLN A 111 13.87 0.13 -5.14
C GLN A 111 14.74 -0.13 -6.37
N ASN A 112 14.28 0.27 -7.55
CA ASN A 112 14.98 0.06 -8.82
C ASN A 112 16.10 1.09 -9.07
N GLU A 113 16.30 2.04 -8.16
CA GLU A 113 17.32 3.07 -8.26
C GLU A 113 18.53 2.80 -7.37
N ILE A 114 18.48 1.78 -6.51
CA ILE A 114 19.54 1.48 -5.55
C ILE A 114 19.79 -0.03 -5.43
N ASP A 115 21.05 -0.43 -5.60
CA ASP A 115 21.46 -1.83 -5.45
C ASP A 115 21.76 -2.16 -3.99
N LEU A 116 20.71 -2.48 -3.23
CA LEU A 116 20.85 -2.87 -1.83
C LEU A 116 21.68 -4.15 -1.65
N SER A 117 21.66 -5.06 -2.63
CA SER A 117 22.45 -6.30 -2.59
C SER A 117 23.95 -6.02 -2.68
N ALA A 118 24.38 -5.11 -3.55
CA ALA A 118 25.78 -4.68 -3.62
C ALA A 118 26.25 -4.00 -2.34
N ILE A 119 25.43 -3.10 -1.77
CA ILE A 119 25.77 -2.38 -0.52
C ILE A 119 25.84 -3.36 0.67
N HIS A 120 24.96 -4.37 0.70
CA HIS A 120 25.01 -5.44 1.69
C HIS A 120 26.25 -6.32 1.54
N ALA A 121 26.63 -6.69 0.32
CA ALA A 121 27.85 -7.45 0.05
C ALA A 121 29.11 -6.69 0.50
N ALA A 122 29.11 -5.36 0.40
CA ALA A 122 30.15 -4.49 0.94
C ALA A 122 30.13 -4.34 2.47
N ARG A 123 29.16 -4.97 3.17
CA ARG A 123 28.94 -4.88 4.61
C ARG A 123 28.64 -3.46 5.09
N GLN A 124 28.00 -2.66 4.24
CA GLN A 124 27.65 -1.27 4.53
C GLN A 124 26.13 -1.07 4.67
N LEU A 125 25.32 -2.12 4.65
CA LEU A 125 23.85 -2.03 4.76
C LEU A 125 23.33 -2.44 6.14
N THR A 126 22.39 -1.65 6.66
CA THR A 126 21.48 -2.04 7.75
C THR A 126 20.05 -1.65 7.36
N LEU A 127 19.06 -2.41 7.82
CA LEU A 127 17.66 -2.23 7.48
C LEU A 127 16.78 -2.08 8.72
N THR A 128 15.88 -1.10 8.70
CA THR A 128 14.65 -1.10 9.51
C THR A 128 13.49 -1.49 8.60
N LEU A 129 12.71 -2.51 8.99
CA LEU A 129 11.46 -2.85 8.31
C LEU A 129 10.31 -2.10 8.98
N THR A 130 9.55 -1.34 8.20
CA THR A 130 8.28 -0.75 8.65
C THR A 130 7.12 -1.42 7.93
N ASP A 131 6.00 -1.61 8.61
CA ASP A 131 4.76 -2.13 8.02
C ASP A 131 4.87 -3.57 7.44
N HIS A 132 5.93 -4.29 7.83
CA HIS A 132 6.12 -5.72 7.62
C HIS A 132 7.24 -6.26 8.52
N ASN A 133 7.22 -7.58 8.79
CA ASN A 133 8.23 -8.27 9.60
C ASN A 133 8.99 -9.38 8.85
N LYS A 134 8.84 -9.44 7.52
CA LYS A 134 9.52 -10.42 6.65
C LYS A 134 9.86 -9.84 5.30
N LEU A 135 11.14 -9.85 4.93
CA LEU A 135 11.59 -9.44 3.60
C LEU A 135 10.94 -10.26 2.49
N LYS A 136 10.57 -9.59 1.40
CA LYS A 136 10.11 -10.23 0.17
C LYS A 136 11.18 -11.13 -0.43
N ARG A 137 10.78 -12.09 -1.26
CA ARG A 137 11.68 -13.11 -1.84
C ARG A 137 12.92 -12.51 -2.51
N GLY A 138 12.76 -11.41 -3.26
CA GLY A 138 13.88 -10.73 -3.93
C GLY A 138 14.93 -10.14 -2.99
N TYR A 139 14.59 -9.91 -1.72
CA TYR A 139 15.48 -9.35 -0.69
C TYR A 139 15.85 -10.37 0.40
N ALA A 140 15.54 -11.66 0.22
CA ALA A 140 15.83 -12.67 1.24
C ALA A 140 17.31 -12.72 1.66
N SER A 141 18.25 -12.45 0.74
CA SER A 141 19.70 -12.38 1.03
C SER A 141 20.08 -11.27 2.01
N LEU A 142 19.25 -10.22 2.13
CA LEU A 142 19.50 -9.07 3.00
C LEU A 142 19.09 -9.31 4.46
N SER A 143 18.62 -10.53 4.82
CA SER A 143 18.12 -10.86 6.16
C SER A 143 19.07 -10.45 7.29
N SER A 144 20.37 -10.68 7.12
CA SER A 144 21.39 -10.33 8.12
C SER A 144 21.60 -8.81 8.30
N ALA A 145 21.12 -7.99 7.37
CA ALA A 145 21.16 -6.53 7.49
C ALA A 145 20.01 -5.98 8.34
N VAL A 146 18.95 -6.75 8.58
CA VAL A 146 17.80 -6.27 9.37
C VAL A 146 18.21 -6.06 10.82
N THR A 147 18.05 -4.84 11.32
CA THR A 147 18.39 -4.48 12.70
C THR A 147 17.17 -4.17 13.54
N ASP A 148 16.10 -3.68 12.92
CA ASP A 148 14.89 -3.22 13.58
C ASP A 148 13.65 -3.59 12.75
N ILE A 149 12.56 -3.90 13.43
CA ILE A 149 11.24 -4.22 12.86
C ILE A 149 10.19 -3.44 13.63
N ILE A 150 9.38 -2.67 12.91
CA ILE A 150 8.23 -1.93 13.43
C ILE A 150 7.03 -2.28 12.56
N ASP A 151 6.10 -3.05 13.09
CA ASP A 151 5.03 -3.63 12.27
C ASP A 151 3.76 -3.83 13.11
N HIS A 152 2.63 -3.99 12.44
CA HIS A 152 1.33 -4.24 13.05
C HIS A 152 0.61 -5.48 12.50
N HIS A 153 1.26 -6.21 11.59
CA HIS A 153 0.80 -7.50 11.08
C HIS A 153 1.19 -8.66 12.01
N GLU A 154 0.64 -9.86 11.74
CA GLU A 154 1.03 -11.09 12.41
C GLU A 154 2.55 -11.32 12.30
N ASP A 155 3.19 -11.62 13.43
CA ASP A 155 4.61 -11.96 13.47
C ASP A 155 4.88 -13.30 12.77
N LEU A 156 5.61 -13.27 11.65
CA LEU A 156 5.98 -14.44 10.86
C LEU A 156 7.26 -15.13 11.37
N GLY A 157 7.84 -14.66 12.48
CA GLY A 157 9.05 -15.24 13.09
C GLY A 157 10.32 -15.10 12.24
N SER A 158 10.31 -14.24 11.23
CA SER A 158 11.47 -13.99 10.37
C SER A 158 12.46 -13.02 11.04
N HIS A 159 13.75 -13.13 10.70
CA HIS A 159 14.83 -12.31 11.27
C HIS A 159 14.94 -12.49 12.81
N ASP A 160 15.14 -13.73 13.23
CA ASP A 160 15.19 -14.17 14.64
C ASP A 160 16.26 -13.48 15.49
N HIS A 161 17.31 -12.95 14.87
CA HIS A 161 18.33 -12.14 15.52
C HIS A 161 17.83 -10.75 15.96
N VAL A 162 16.67 -10.30 15.46
CA VAL A 162 16.03 -9.02 15.85
C VAL A 162 15.06 -9.28 16.98
N THR A 163 15.42 -8.84 18.19
CA THR A 163 14.69 -9.14 19.43
C THR A 163 14.53 -7.92 20.33
N GLY A 164 13.68 -8.06 21.36
CA GLY A 164 13.47 -7.04 22.39
C GLY A 164 12.93 -5.74 21.82
N VAL A 165 13.48 -4.60 22.28
CA VAL A 165 13.02 -3.26 21.86
C VAL A 165 13.19 -2.96 20.37
N ARG A 166 13.99 -3.76 19.65
CA ARG A 166 14.20 -3.64 18.20
C ARG A 166 13.16 -4.42 17.37
N ARG A 167 12.36 -5.29 17.98
CA ARG A 167 11.25 -6.00 17.33
C ARG A 167 9.92 -5.55 17.93
N ARG A 168 9.37 -4.47 17.39
CA ARG A 168 8.12 -3.85 17.84
C ARG A 168 6.98 -4.27 16.92
N ILE A 169 6.30 -5.36 17.27
CA ILE A 169 5.16 -5.87 16.52
C ILE A 169 3.89 -5.65 17.33
N ALA A 170 2.98 -4.83 16.81
CA ALA A 170 1.70 -4.48 17.42
C ALA A 170 0.60 -5.45 17.00
N PHE A 171 0.86 -6.73 17.20
CA PHE A 171 -0.06 -7.82 16.91
C PHE A 171 0.10 -8.91 17.96
N GLU A 172 -1.02 -9.41 18.47
CA GLU A 172 -1.04 -10.54 19.40
C GLU A 172 -1.69 -11.73 18.70
N LYS A 173 -0.94 -12.81 18.49
CA LYS A 173 -1.51 -14.04 17.91
C LYS A 173 -2.39 -14.75 18.94
N THR A 174 -3.57 -15.16 18.50
CA THR A 174 -4.52 -15.94 19.30
C THR A 174 -4.95 -17.18 18.52
N ASP A 175 -5.56 -18.15 19.21
CA ASP A 175 -6.09 -19.38 18.60
C ASP A 175 -7.18 -19.13 17.53
N HIS A 176 -7.68 -17.89 17.43
CA HIS A 176 -8.76 -17.50 16.53
C HIS A 176 -8.34 -16.47 15.46
N GLY A 177 -7.04 -16.28 15.24
CA GLY A 177 -6.51 -15.47 14.14
C GLY A 177 -5.79 -14.18 14.55
N GLY A 178 -5.77 -13.83 15.83
CA GLY A 178 -4.99 -12.73 16.40
C GLY A 178 -5.71 -11.38 16.53
N ASN A 179 -5.16 -10.54 17.41
CA ASN A 179 -5.61 -9.20 17.73
C ASN A 179 -4.63 -8.17 17.17
N VAL A 180 -5.10 -7.31 16.28
CA VAL A 180 -4.35 -6.14 15.83
C VAL A 180 -4.33 -5.11 16.97
N LEU A 181 -3.14 -4.72 17.44
CA LEU A 181 -2.99 -3.78 18.55
C LEU A 181 -2.80 -2.33 18.07
N ALA A 182 -2.39 -2.11 16.83
CA ALA A 182 -2.41 -0.83 16.13
C ALA A 182 -2.88 -1.04 14.70
N GLY A 183 -3.84 -0.26 14.22
CA GLY A 183 -4.41 -0.44 12.89
C GLY A 183 -3.57 0.16 11.76
N SER A 184 -2.49 0.88 12.09
CA SER A 184 -1.51 1.42 11.17
C SER A 184 -0.09 1.36 11.77
N CYS A 185 0.92 1.09 10.95
CA CYS A 185 2.33 1.23 11.32
C CYS A 185 2.69 2.69 11.65
N CYS A 186 2.09 3.68 10.99
CA CYS A 186 2.26 5.09 11.32
C CYS A 186 1.90 5.42 12.78
N THR A 187 0.98 4.68 13.41
CA THR A 187 0.71 4.79 14.85
C THR A 187 1.96 4.48 15.67
N LEU A 188 2.70 3.42 15.32
CA LEU A 188 3.91 3.02 16.04
C LEU A 188 5.07 4.00 15.86
N ILE A 189 5.14 4.64 14.68
CA ILE A 189 6.10 5.70 14.39
C ILE A 189 5.76 6.96 15.20
N ALA A 190 4.49 7.36 15.24
CA ALA A 190 4.03 8.49 16.05
C ALA A 190 4.32 8.30 17.53
N GLU A 191 4.03 7.12 18.08
CA GLU A 191 4.36 6.77 19.48
C GLU A 191 5.86 6.91 19.76
N GLU A 192 6.71 6.43 18.85
CA GLU A 192 8.16 6.50 19.02
C GLU A 192 8.65 7.95 19.05
N ILE A 193 8.19 8.77 18.10
CA ILE A 193 8.58 10.17 17.98
C ILE A 193 8.15 10.95 19.23
N LEU A 194 6.90 10.79 19.67
CA LEU A 194 6.36 11.50 20.82
C LEU A 194 7.02 11.05 22.14
N ALA A 195 7.45 9.79 22.24
CA ALA A 195 8.14 9.29 23.42
C ALA A 195 9.61 9.73 23.51
N GLN A 196 10.29 9.92 22.36
CA GLN A 196 11.74 10.19 22.31
C GLN A 196 12.10 11.65 22.03
N SER A 197 11.18 12.44 21.48
CA SER A 197 11.50 13.81 21.07
C SER A 197 11.49 14.79 22.24
N SER A 198 12.58 15.54 22.39
CA SER A 198 12.66 16.69 23.31
C SER A 198 11.96 17.94 22.77
N SER A 199 11.51 17.91 21.50
CA SER A 199 10.85 19.02 20.82
C SER A 199 9.50 18.58 20.24
N PRO A 200 8.54 19.50 20.05
CA PRO A 200 7.29 19.17 19.39
C PRO A 200 7.53 18.53 18.02
N ILE A 201 6.71 17.54 17.66
CA ILE A 201 6.73 16.95 16.33
C ILE A 201 6.48 18.05 15.28
N PRO A 202 7.23 18.08 14.16
CA PRO A 202 6.98 19.05 13.10
C PRO A 202 5.54 18.93 12.56
N PRO A 203 4.87 20.05 12.26
CA PRO A 203 3.47 20.01 11.79
C PRO A 203 3.25 19.17 10.54
N LEU A 204 4.21 19.15 9.61
CA LEU A 204 4.13 18.33 8.41
C LEU A 204 4.14 16.84 8.77
N ASP A 205 5.14 16.39 9.52
CA ASP A 205 5.30 15.00 9.97
C ASP A 205 4.05 14.52 10.71
N ALA A 206 3.51 15.36 11.62
CA ALA A 206 2.27 15.06 12.33
C ALA A 206 1.07 14.90 11.38
N THR A 207 0.98 15.76 10.36
CA THR A 207 -0.09 15.70 9.34
C THR A 207 0.02 14.45 8.49
N LEU A 208 1.24 14.07 8.07
CA LEU A 208 1.48 12.86 7.28
C LEU A 208 1.11 11.59 8.05
N LEU A 209 1.55 11.48 9.30
CA LEU A 209 1.21 10.34 10.17
C LEU A 209 -0.30 10.29 10.43
N LEU A 210 -0.90 11.42 10.80
CA LEU A 210 -2.34 11.52 11.07
C LEU A 210 -3.17 11.12 9.84
N ALA A 211 -2.80 11.62 8.66
CA ALA A 211 -3.44 11.30 7.38
C ALA A 211 -3.59 9.80 7.16
N VAL A 212 -2.50 9.05 7.35
CA VAL A 212 -2.46 7.60 7.14
C VAL A 212 -3.19 6.85 8.25
N ILE A 213 -2.97 7.22 9.51
CA ILE A 213 -3.68 6.59 10.63
C ILE A 213 -5.20 6.72 10.44
N LEU A 214 -5.69 7.88 9.98
CA LEU A 214 -7.10 8.09 9.66
C LEU A 214 -7.54 7.26 8.44
N LEU A 215 -6.73 7.19 7.38
CA LEU A 215 -7.05 6.41 6.18
C LEU A 215 -7.20 4.92 6.50
N ASP A 216 -6.21 4.35 7.19
CA ASP A 216 -6.21 2.92 7.51
C ASP A 216 -7.30 2.58 8.50
N ASN A 217 -7.58 3.44 9.46
CA ASN A 217 -8.59 3.17 10.48
C ASN A 217 -9.98 3.72 10.15
N LEU A 218 -10.23 4.14 8.91
CA LEU A 218 -11.52 4.65 8.44
C LEU A 218 -12.04 5.79 9.34
N ASN A 219 -11.17 6.76 9.62
CA ASN A 219 -11.41 7.88 10.52
C ASN A 219 -11.81 7.47 11.94
N MET A 220 -11.39 6.28 12.39
CA MET A 220 -11.76 5.70 13.67
C MET A 220 -13.29 5.53 13.84
N ASP A 221 -14.03 5.26 12.75
CA ASP A 221 -15.46 5.02 12.82
C ASP A 221 -15.75 3.77 13.69
N PRO A 222 -16.47 3.91 14.82
CA PRO A 222 -16.76 2.80 15.72
C PRO A 222 -17.60 1.70 15.06
N LYS A 223 -18.34 2.01 13.98
CA LYS A 223 -19.12 1.02 13.22
C LYS A 223 -18.22 0.06 12.43
N MET A 224 -17.05 0.53 12.01
CA MET A 224 -16.12 -0.25 11.19
C MET A 224 -15.20 -1.15 12.01
N LYS A 225 -15.08 -0.91 13.32
CA LYS A 225 -14.29 -1.72 14.28
C LYS A 225 -12.84 -1.99 13.83
N LYS A 226 -12.23 -1.05 13.10
CA LYS A 226 -10.87 -1.18 12.57
C LYS A 226 -9.80 -0.53 13.45
N GLY A 227 -10.08 0.66 13.96
CA GLY A 227 -9.15 1.39 14.82
C GLY A 227 -9.02 0.83 16.23
N THR A 228 -7.83 0.94 16.81
CA THR A 228 -7.50 0.48 18.18
C THR A 228 -7.38 1.68 19.14
N PRO A 229 -7.34 1.43 20.47
CA PRO A 229 -7.08 2.49 21.45
C PRO A 229 -5.76 3.24 21.23
N ARG A 230 -4.74 2.58 20.65
CA ARG A 230 -3.44 3.20 20.35
C ARG A 230 -3.55 4.17 19.18
N ASP A 231 -4.29 3.80 18.13
CA ASP A 231 -4.57 4.69 17.02
C ASP A 231 -5.37 5.93 17.49
N PHE A 232 -6.38 5.74 18.36
CA PHE A 232 -7.13 6.85 18.95
C PHE A 232 -6.22 7.81 19.72
N ALA A 233 -5.35 7.27 20.57
CA ALA A 233 -4.40 8.07 21.34
C ALA A 233 -3.46 8.87 20.43
N MET A 234 -2.96 8.27 19.35
CA MET A 234 -2.09 8.96 18.40
C MET A 234 -2.84 9.98 17.54
N VAL A 235 -4.08 9.71 17.14
CA VAL A 235 -4.93 10.71 16.48
C VAL A 235 -5.09 11.93 17.39
N ASP A 236 -5.46 11.74 18.65
CA ASP A 236 -5.64 12.85 19.61
C ASP A 236 -4.35 13.63 19.85
N ALA A 237 -3.22 12.93 19.98
CA ALA A 237 -1.91 13.55 20.20
C ALA A 237 -1.40 14.34 18.99
N LEU A 238 -1.61 13.84 17.77
CA LEU A 238 -1.11 14.46 16.54
C LEU A 238 -1.97 15.67 16.10
N LEU A 239 -3.26 15.68 16.44
CA LEU A 239 -4.19 16.72 16.00
C LEU A 239 -3.81 18.14 16.43
N SER A 240 -3.19 18.30 17.60
CA SER A 240 -2.72 19.59 18.10
C SER A 240 -1.52 20.15 17.31
N HIS A 241 -0.83 19.30 16.55
CA HIS A 241 0.33 19.64 15.74
C HIS A 241 0.03 19.65 14.24
N ALA A 242 -1.01 18.95 13.81
CA ALA A 242 -1.36 18.81 12.40
C ALA A 242 -1.76 20.15 11.77
N LEU A 243 -1.39 20.31 10.50
CA LEU A 243 -1.70 21.47 9.67
C LEU A 243 -3.19 21.49 9.30
N VAL A 244 -3.77 20.31 9.06
CA VAL A 244 -5.13 20.15 8.54
C VAL A 244 -6.02 19.50 9.61
N PRO A 245 -7.24 20.02 9.84
CA PRO A 245 -8.17 19.38 10.76
C PRO A 245 -8.54 17.96 10.34
N ARG A 246 -8.85 17.10 11.33
CA ARG A 246 -9.14 15.66 11.16
C ARG A 246 -10.05 15.33 9.97
N LEU A 247 -11.27 15.86 9.98
CA LEU A 247 -12.31 15.47 9.02
C LEU A 247 -12.00 15.93 7.60
N PRO A 248 -11.62 17.21 7.35
CA PRO A 248 -11.13 17.62 6.03
C PRO A 248 -9.96 16.78 5.51
N LEU A 249 -8.98 16.45 6.36
CA LEU A 249 -7.82 15.63 5.97
C LEU A 249 -8.26 14.23 5.52
N TYR A 250 -9.08 13.56 6.32
CA TYR A 250 -9.60 12.24 5.99
C TYR A 250 -10.45 12.25 4.72
N GLU A 251 -11.44 13.15 4.63
CA GLU A 251 -12.32 13.26 3.46
C GLU A 251 -11.53 13.47 2.17
N TRP A 252 -10.49 14.30 2.21
CA TRP A 252 -9.68 14.59 1.05
C TRP A 252 -8.80 13.42 0.62
N ILE A 253 -8.08 12.75 1.53
CA ILE A 253 -7.24 11.60 1.18
C ILE A 253 -8.08 10.45 0.64
N VAL A 254 -9.24 10.22 1.25
CA VAL A 254 -10.23 9.25 0.77
C VAL A 254 -10.71 9.64 -0.62
N PHE A 255 -11.04 10.92 -0.84
CA PHE A 255 -11.42 11.40 -2.17
C PHE A 255 -10.32 11.11 -3.20
N GLU A 256 -9.06 11.45 -2.92
CA GLU A 256 -7.95 11.25 -3.87
C GLU A 256 -7.68 9.76 -4.17
N LYS A 257 -7.86 8.88 -3.18
CA LYS A 257 -7.75 7.42 -3.34
C LYS A 257 -8.75 6.87 -4.35
N PHE A 258 -9.99 7.37 -4.30
CA PHE A 258 -11.11 6.90 -5.13
C PHE A 258 -11.46 7.84 -6.28
N ASN A 259 -10.67 8.89 -6.53
CA ASN A 259 -10.95 9.88 -7.55
C ASN A 259 -10.78 9.24 -8.95
N PRO A 260 -11.87 9.07 -9.73
CA PRO A 260 -11.79 8.43 -11.04
C PRO A 260 -10.90 9.19 -12.03
N ALA A 261 -10.72 10.50 -11.84
CA ALA A 261 -9.84 11.31 -12.68
C ALA A 261 -8.36 10.90 -12.53
N ASN A 262 -7.95 10.31 -11.41
CA ASN A 262 -6.59 9.81 -11.25
C ASN A 262 -6.37 8.52 -12.07
N TRP A 263 -7.42 7.73 -12.28
CA TRP A 263 -7.38 6.48 -13.04
C TRP A 263 -7.33 6.70 -14.55
N THR A 264 -7.82 7.83 -15.07
CA THR A 264 -7.74 8.13 -16.51
C THR A 264 -6.30 8.34 -17.01
N ALA A 265 -5.35 8.60 -16.10
CA ALA A 265 -3.92 8.67 -16.41
C ALA A 265 -3.23 7.30 -16.43
N PHE A 266 -3.94 6.23 -16.06
CA PHE A 266 -3.40 4.87 -16.05
C PHE A 266 -3.56 4.23 -17.43
N SER A 267 -2.59 3.39 -17.81
CA SER A 267 -2.83 2.42 -18.86
C SER A 267 -3.74 1.32 -18.33
N PHE A 268 -4.38 0.56 -19.22
CA PHE A 268 -5.16 -0.61 -18.80
C PHE A 268 -4.34 -1.64 -18.01
N ALA A 269 -3.07 -1.83 -18.39
CA ALA A 269 -2.13 -2.68 -17.67
C ALA A 269 -1.88 -2.18 -16.24
N ASN A 270 -1.74 -0.86 -16.04
CA ASN A 270 -1.62 -0.28 -14.70
C ASN A 270 -2.88 -0.55 -13.86
N CYS A 271 -4.07 -0.46 -14.44
CA CYS A 271 -5.31 -0.75 -13.73
C CYS A 271 -5.36 -2.21 -13.25
N LEU A 272 -4.92 -3.15 -14.08
CA LEU A 272 -4.81 -4.56 -13.69
C LEU A 272 -3.73 -4.78 -12.61
N GLN A 273 -2.63 -4.03 -12.65
CA GLN A 273 -1.53 -4.15 -11.69
C GLN A 273 -1.76 -3.43 -10.35
N TYR A 274 -2.68 -2.47 -10.29
CA TYR A 274 -2.88 -1.55 -9.15
C TYR A 274 -2.88 -2.27 -7.78
N ASP A 275 -3.71 -3.30 -7.64
CA ASP A 275 -3.67 -4.25 -6.52
C ASP A 275 -3.92 -5.64 -7.09
N TYR A 276 -2.91 -6.19 -7.75
CA TYR A 276 -2.93 -7.52 -8.34
C TYR A 276 -2.48 -8.60 -7.35
N LYS A 277 -3.18 -9.76 -7.36
CA LYS A 277 -2.70 -11.00 -6.75
C LYS A 277 -2.93 -12.17 -7.67
N GLN A 278 -1.93 -13.03 -7.79
CA GLN A 278 -2.02 -14.32 -8.46
C GLN A 278 -2.28 -15.42 -7.44
N PHE A 279 -3.14 -16.35 -7.80
CA PHE A 279 -3.51 -17.51 -7.01
C PHE A 279 -3.30 -18.77 -7.85
N GLU A 280 -3.10 -19.89 -7.15
CA GLU A 280 -3.07 -21.21 -7.75
C GLU A 280 -3.85 -22.16 -6.86
N SER A 281 -4.77 -22.92 -7.46
CA SER A 281 -5.60 -23.88 -6.75
C SER A 281 -5.86 -25.07 -7.65
N HIS A 282 -5.62 -26.28 -7.13
CA HIS A 282 -5.82 -27.54 -7.86
C HIS A 282 -5.14 -27.57 -9.25
N GLY A 283 -3.93 -27.00 -9.36
CA GLY A 283 -3.16 -26.95 -10.60
C GLY A 283 -3.64 -25.91 -11.61
N VAL A 284 -4.57 -25.02 -11.22
CA VAL A 284 -5.09 -23.93 -12.05
C VAL A 284 -4.65 -22.59 -11.47
N SER A 285 -3.91 -21.80 -12.25
CA SER A 285 -3.53 -20.44 -11.88
C SER A 285 -4.54 -19.40 -12.38
N TYR A 286 -4.83 -18.39 -11.56
CA TYR A 286 -5.71 -17.28 -11.93
C TYR A 286 -5.27 -15.98 -11.27
N GLY A 287 -5.58 -14.85 -11.92
CA GLY A 287 -5.22 -13.52 -11.44
C GLY A 287 -6.44 -12.76 -10.93
N CYS A 288 -6.30 -12.01 -9.84
CA CYS A 288 -7.34 -11.14 -9.31
C CYS A 288 -6.83 -9.72 -9.07
N SER A 289 -7.34 -8.77 -9.86
CA SER A 289 -7.04 -7.34 -9.76
C SER A 289 -8.14 -6.63 -8.97
N SER A 290 -7.77 -5.84 -7.96
CA SER A 290 -8.71 -4.90 -7.33
C SER A 290 -8.58 -3.53 -7.97
N ILE A 291 -9.70 -2.90 -8.35
CA ILE A 291 -9.73 -1.53 -8.89
C ILE A 291 -10.64 -0.63 -8.06
N LEU A 292 -10.39 0.68 -8.07
CA LEU A 292 -11.16 1.67 -7.28
C LEU A 292 -12.09 2.53 -8.13
N VAL A 293 -12.38 2.10 -9.35
CA VAL A 293 -13.35 2.70 -10.29
C VAL A 293 -14.35 1.66 -10.77
N ASP A 294 -15.47 2.11 -11.32
CA ASP A 294 -16.44 1.20 -11.93
C ASP A 294 -15.92 0.54 -13.21
N LEU A 295 -16.57 -0.56 -13.60
CA LEU A 295 -16.22 -1.33 -14.80
C LEU A 295 -16.38 -0.48 -16.06
N ALA A 296 -17.30 0.48 -16.10
CA ALA A 296 -17.45 1.37 -17.25
C ALA A 296 -16.23 2.28 -17.45
N THR A 297 -15.73 2.87 -16.35
CA THR A 297 -14.50 3.68 -16.35
C THR A 297 -13.29 2.82 -16.68
N PHE A 298 -13.17 1.65 -16.07
CA PHE A 298 -12.10 0.69 -16.39
C PHE A 298 -12.11 0.25 -17.85
N TRP A 299 -13.29 -0.03 -18.41
CA TRP A 299 -13.45 -0.42 -19.81
C TRP A 299 -13.08 0.73 -20.75
N ALA A 300 -13.48 1.97 -20.41
CA ALA A 300 -13.14 3.15 -21.19
C ALA A 300 -11.62 3.39 -21.27
N ILE A 301 -10.87 3.11 -20.20
CA ILE A 301 -9.39 3.20 -20.19
C ILE A 301 -8.75 2.24 -21.21
N GLY A 302 -9.31 1.03 -21.36
CA GLY A 302 -8.80 0.06 -22.34
C GLY A 302 -9.26 0.33 -23.78
N GLY A 303 -10.23 1.21 -24.00
CA GLY A 303 -10.72 1.56 -25.33
C GLY A 303 -11.35 0.38 -26.08
N GLY A 304 -11.08 0.28 -27.39
CA GLY A 304 -11.65 -0.78 -28.25
C GLY A 304 -11.03 -2.18 -28.04
N ASP A 305 -9.88 -2.26 -27.39
CA ASP A 305 -9.04 -3.47 -27.34
C ASP A 305 -9.04 -4.15 -25.96
N VAL A 306 -10.03 -3.88 -25.10
CA VAL A 306 -10.07 -4.40 -23.72
C VAL A 306 -9.91 -5.92 -23.66
N VAL A 307 -10.62 -6.66 -24.52
CA VAL A 307 -10.55 -8.13 -24.56
C VAL A 307 -9.16 -8.62 -24.98
N VAL A 308 -8.52 -7.92 -25.92
CA VAL A 308 -7.16 -8.24 -26.37
C VAL A 308 -6.17 -8.01 -25.22
N GLN A 309 -6.31 -6.91 -24.49
CA GLN A 309 -5.44 -6.58 -23.36
C GLN A 309 -5.65 -7.53 -22.17
N LEU A 310 -6.89 -7.96 -21.88
CA LEU A 310 -7.16 -9.01 -20.90
C LEU A 310 -6.52 -10.35 -21.30
N GLU A 311 -6.58 -10.72 -22.58
CA GLU A 311 -5.93 -11.93 -23.09
C GLU A 311 -4.40 -11.84 -23.03
N GLN A 312 -3.82 -10.68 -23.38
CA GLN A 312 -2.38 -10.46 -23.25
C GLN A 312 -1.93 -10.58 -21.80
N HIS A 313 -2.66 -9.96 -20.86
CA HIS A 313 -2.38 -10.09 -19.42
C HIS A 313 -2.47 -11.54 -18.95
N ARG A 314 -3.50 -12.27 -19.38
CA ARG A 314 -3.68 -13.70 -19.09
C ARG A 314 -2.50 -14.53 -19.61
N GLN A 315 -2.07 -14.30 -20.86
CA GLN A 315 -0.97 -15.04 -21.48
C GLN A 315 0.39 -14.76 -20.83
N VAL A 316 0.70 -13.49 -20.56
CA VAL A 316 1.98 -13.08 -19.95
C VAL A 316 2.18 -13.69 -18.56
N LEU A 317 1.10 -13.90 -17.82
CA LEU A 317 1.12 -14.43 -16.45
C LEU A 317 0.74 -15.92 -16.36
N ASP A 318 0.54 -16.59 -17.51
CA ASP A 318 0.13 -17.99 -17.62
C ASP A 318 -1.11 -18.35 -16.80
N LEU A 319 -2.17 -17.55 -16.95
CA LEU A 319 -3.41 -17.68 -16.18
C LEU A 319 -4.48 -18.46 -16.95
N ALA A 320 -5.29 -19.25 -16.26
CA ALA A 320 -6.48 -19.85 -16.84
C ALA A 320 -7.61 -18.82 -17.04
N PHE A 321 -7.77 -17.89 -16.09
CA PHE A 321 -8.74 -16.81 -16.15
C PHE A 321 -8.28 -15.58 -15.34
N VAL A 322 -8.90 -14.44 -15.63
CA VAL A 322 -8.64 -13.14 -15.00
C VAL A 322 -9.91 -12.67 -14.31
N VAL A 323 -9.75 -12.19 -13.08
CA VAL A 323 -10.81 -11.59 -12.27
C VAL A 323 -10.46 -10.12 -12.00
N VAL A 324 -11.43 -9.23 -12.18
CA VAL A 324 -11.32 -7.82 -11.76
C VAL A 324 -12.48 -7.53 -10.82
N GLN A 325 -12.19 -7.08 -9.61
CA GLN A 325 -13.19 -6.68 -8.63
C GLN A 325 -13.04 -5.19 -8.33
N SER A 326 -14.10 -4.41 -8.54
CA SER A 326 -14.10 -2.99 -8.20
C SER A 326 -14.54 -2.72 -6.77
N MET A 327 -14.13 -1.56 -6.26
CA MET A 327 -14.69 -0.90 -5.08
C MET A 327 -14.91 0.58 -5.39
N ILE A 328 -16.17 1.00 -5.43
CA ILE A 328 -16.54 2.40 -5.68
C ILE A 328 -17.08 2.98 -4.39
N GLN A 329 -16.65 4.19 -4.02
CA GLN A 329 -16.99 4.77 -2.71
C GLN A 329 -18.19 5.73 -2.70
N SER A 330 -18.66 6.23 -3.85
CA SER A 330 -19.80 7.16 -3.98
C SER A 330 -21.16 6.48 -3.72
N GLY A 331 -21.27 5.79 -2.58
CA GLY A 331 -22.17 4.66 -2.33
C GLY A 331 -21.34 3.37 -2.45
N PRO A 332 -20.94 2.72 -1.34
CA PRO A 332 -20.10 1.54 -1.42
C PRO A 332 -20.81 0.52 -2.30
N ARG A 333 -20.20 0.20 -3.43
CA ARG A 333 -20.67 -0.80 -4.40
C ARG A 333 -19.45 -1.53 -4.96
N ARG A 334 -19.64 -2.80 -5.29
CA ARG A 334 -18.64 -3.63 -5.94
C ARG A 334 -19.17 -4.09 -7.28
N GLN A 335 -18.27 -4.28 -8.23
CA GLN A 335 -18.56 -4.94 -9.48
C GLN A 335 -17.53 -6.02 -9.72
N LEU A 336 -17.92 -7.06 -10.45
CA LEU A 336 -17.08 -8.21 -10.74
C LEU A 336 -17.01 -8.38 -12.25
N LEU A 337 -15.80 -8.56 -12.78
CA LEU A 337 -15.54 -8.97 -14.15
C LEU A 337 -14.71 -10.25 -14.12
N VAL A 338 -15.09 -11.22 -14.93
CA VAL A 338 -14.35 -12.47 -15.14
C VAL A 338 -14.13 -12.70 -16.63
N TYR A 339 -12.87 -12.95 -17.00
CA TYR A 339 -12.45 -13.26 -18.35
C TYR A 339 -11.75 -14.61 -18.39
N ALA A 340 -12.20 -15.52 -19.27
CA ALA A 340 -11.56 -16.78 -19.56
C ALA A 340 -11.59 -17.01 -21.07
N LYS A 341 -10.48 -17.46 -21.65
CA LYS A 341 -10.38 -17.69 -23.10
C LYS A 341 -11.14 -18.95 -23.54
N ASP A 342 -11.10 -20.00 -22.72
CA ASP A 342 -11.84 -21.25 -22.97
C ASP A 342 -13.34 -21.05 -22.71
N PRO A 343 -14.20 -21.22 -23.73
CA PRO A 343 -15.65 -21.07 -23.57
C PRO A 343 -16.26 -22.03 -22.54
N LYS A 344 -15.69 -23.23 -22.36
CA LYS A 344 -16.19 -24.20 -21.37
C LYS A 344 -15.91 -23.71 -19.96
N LEU A 345 -14.69 -23.24 -19.69
CA LEU A 345 -14.31 -22.66 -18.41
C LEU A 345 -15.11 -21.38 -18.13
N GLN A 346 -15.31 -20.52 -19.14
CA GLN A 346 -16.13 -19.32 -19.00
C GLN A 346 -17.57 -19.66 -18.60
N LEU A 347 -18.20 -20.62 -19.29
CA LEU A 347 -19.55 -21.05 -18.95
C LEU A 347 -19.62 -21.64 -17.53
N ALA A 348 -18.66 -22.49 -17.16
CA ALA A 348 -18.59 -23.10 -15.83
C ALA A 348 -18.42 -22.05 -14.72
N LEU A 349 -17.54 -21.06 -14.92
CA LEU A 349 -17.36 -19.92 -14.00
C LEU A 349 -18.65 -19.12 -13.85
N LYS A 350 -19.32 -18.79 -14.97
CA LYS A 350 -20.60 -18.07 -14.94
C LYS A 350 -21.64 -18.84 -14.14
N THR A 351 -21.85 -20.12 -14.47
CA THR A 351 -22.81 -20.97 -13.78
C THR A 351 -22.51 -21.08 -12.29
N TYR A 352 -21.24 -21.23 -11.91
CA TYR A 352 -20.86 -21.25 -10.50
C TYR A 352 -21.21 -19.93 -9.80
N LEU A 353 -20.73 -18.80 -10.33
CA LEU A 353 -20.93 -17.47 -9.73
C LEU A 353 -22.41 -17.10 -9.60
N ASP A 354 -23.23 -17.41 -10.61
CA ASP A 354 -24.69 -17.19 -10.58
C ASP A 354 -25.38 -17.96 -9.41
N ASN A 355 -24.77 -19.03 -8.92
CA ASN A 355 -25.30 -19.85 -7.82
C ASN A 355 -24.66 -19.54 -6.45
N VAL A 356 -23.72 -18.60 -6.37
CA VAL A 356 -23.13 -18.17 -5.08
C VAL A 356 -23.98 -17.06 -4.46
N ALA A 357 -25.04 -17.46 -3.75
CA ALA A 357 -26.01 -16.54 -3.16
C ALA A 357 -25.39 -15.47 -2.24
N VAL A 358 -24.30 -15.78 -1.52
CA VAL A 358 -23.68 -14.84 -0.58
C VAL A 358 -23.06 -13.63 -1.27
N LEU A 359 -22.69 -13.72 -2.56
CA LEU A 359 -22.15 -12.60 -3.32
C LEU A 359 -23.23 -11.58 -3.73
N ASP A 360 -24.49 -12.01 -3.81
CA ASP A 360 -25.64 -11.18 -4.23
C ASP A 360 -25.35 -10.45 -5.56
N LEU A 361 -25.12 -11.25 -6.61
CA LEU A 361 -24.71 -10.77 -7.94
C LEU A 361 -25.92 -10.46 -8.83
N ALA A 362 -25.92 -9.27 -9.43
CA ALA A 362 -26.82 -8.88 -10.50
C ALA A 362 -26.04 -8.77 -11.82
N PRO A 363 -26.42 -9.49 -12.89
CA PRO A 363 -25.69 -9.43 -14.16
C PRO A 363 -25.61 -8.02 -14.75
N LEU A 364 -24.45 -7.69 -15.31
CA LEU A 364 -24.20 -6.50 -16.11
C LEU A 364 -23.86 -6.92 -17.54
N ASP A 365 -24.36 -6.16 -18.51
CA ASP A 365 -24.01 -6.34 -19.92
C ASP A 365 -22.94 -5.31 -20.31
N VAL A 366 -21.68 -5.74 -20.31
CA VAL A 366 -20.53 -4.92 -20.71
C VAL A 366 -20.00 -5.36 -22.07
N HIS A 367 -19.74 -6.65 -22.25
CA HIS A 367 -19.27 -7.23 -23.51
C HIS A 367 -19.43 -8.77 -23.49
N PRO A 368 -19.82 -9.42 -24.61
CA PRO A 368 -20.11 -10.87 -24.63
C PRO A 368 -18.92 -11.78 -24.31
N ALA A 369 -17.69 -11.28 -24.44
CA ALA A 369 -16.47 -12.04 -24.14
C ALA A 369 -16.11 -12.07 -22.64
N VAL A 370 -16.82 -11.35 -21.78
CA VAL A 370 -16.58 -11.30 -20.33
C VAL A 370 -17.88 -11.59 -19.57
N ILE A 371 -17.74 -12.05 -18.34
CA ILE A 371 -18.85 -12.17 -17.40
C ILE A 371 -18.76 -10.97 -16.47
N THR A 372 -19.84 -10.20 -16.33
CA THR A 372 -19.85 -9.01 -15.49
C THR A 372 -21.06 -8.94 -14.56
N TYR A 373 -20.86 -8.40 -13.36
CA TYR A 373 -21.90 -8.28 -12.33
C TYR A 373 -21.77 -6.98 -11.54
N ASP A 374 -22.89 -6.41 -11.11
CA ASP A 374 -22.97 -5.63 -9.88
C ASP A 374 -23.02 -6.62 -8.71
N GLN A 375 -22.19 -6.40 -7.69
CA GLN A 375 -22.11 -7.21 -6.49
C GLN A 375 -22.69 -6.39 -5.32
N HIS A 376 -23.91 -6.72 -4.91
CA HIS A 376 -24.63 -5.99 -3.87
C HIS A 376 -24.12 -6.29 -2.46
N ASN A 377 -23.55 -7.49 -2.23
CA ASN A 377 -22.86 -7.75 -0.97
C ASN A 377 -21.45 -7.14 -0.97
N VAL A 378 -21.39 -5.86 -0.61
CA VAL A 378 -20.16 -5.04 -0.66
C VAL A 378 -19.14 -5.38 0.41
N ALA A 379 -19.51 -6.18 1.42
CA ALA A 379 -18.59 -6.64 2.46
C ALA A 379 -17.61 -7.71 1.92
N LEU A 380 -17.98 -8.43 0.85
CA LEU A 380 -17.16 -9.51 0.29
C LEU A 380 -16.12 -8.97 -0.70
N SER A 381 -14.89 -8.82 -0.22
CA SER A 381 -13.73 -8.46 -1.04
C SER A 381 -13.09 -9.69 -1.69
N ARG A 382 -11.98 -9.48 -2.42
CA ARG A 382 -11.09 -10.54 -2.90
C ARG A 382 -10.77 -11.58 -1.83
N LYS A 383 -10.61 -11.19 -0.56
CA LYS A 383 -10.34 -12.13 0.55
C LYS A 383 -11.44 -13.17 0.76
N GLN A 384 -12.69 -12.84 0.43
CA GLN A 384 -13.82 -13.76 0.50
C GLN A 384 -14.16 -14.39 -0.85
N LEU A 385 -13.89 -13.69 -1.97
CA LEU A 385 -14.09 -14.23 -3.31
C LEU A 385 -13.13 -15.38 -3.65
N VAL A 386 -11.86 -15.26 -3.25
CA VAL A 386 -10.81 -16.27 -3.54
C VAL A 386 -11.19 -17.67 -3.00
N PRO A 387 -11.57 -17.85 -1.72
CA PRO A 387 -12.03 -19.15 -1.22
C PRO A 387 -13.22 -19.76 -1.98
N LEU A 388 -14.11 -18.92 -2.53
CA LEU A 388 -15.23 -19.39 -3.36
C LEU A 388 -14.71 -19.90 -4.71
N LEU A 389 -13.80 -19.17 -5.36
CA LEU A 389 -13.14 -19.62 -6.59
C LEU A 389 -12.31 -20.90 -6.37
N ASP A 390 -11.67 -21.05 -5.20
CA ASP A 390 -10.95 -22.28 -4.86
C ASP A 390 -11.92 -23.47 -4.70
N THR A 391 -13.10 -23.23 -4.14
CA THR A 391 -14.17 -24.24 -4.04
C THR A 391 -14.65 -24.65 -5.44
N PHE A 392 -14.84 -23.69 -6.35
CA PHE A 392 -15.17 -23.95 -7.74
C PHE A 392 -14.11 -24.82 -8.43
N LEU A 393 -12.83 -24.45 -8.32
CA LEU A 393 -11.75 -25.18 -8.97
C LEU A 393 -11.61 -26.61 -8.45
N LYS A 394 -11.84 -26.81 -7.14
CA LYS A 394 -11.92 -28.15 -6.55
C LYS A 394 -13.03 -29.00 -7.16
N GLN A 395 -14.21 -28.42 -7.38
CA GLN A 395 -15.35 -29.11 -7.99
C GLN A 395 -15.07 -29.42 -9.46
N LEU A 396 -14.49 -28.48 -10.20
CA LEU A 396 -14.14 -28.66 -11.60
C LEU A 396 -13.12 -29.79 -11.79
N ALA A 397 -12.09 -29.85 -10.94
CA ALA A 397 -11.08 -30.92 -10.96
C ALA A 397 -11.66 -32.31 -10.66
N SER A 398 -12.77 -32.40 -9.91
CA SER A 398 -13.46 -33.66 -9.63
C SER A 398 -14.37 -34.15 -10.76
N GLN A 399 -14.59 -33.32 -11.79
CA GLN A 399 -15.44 -33.60 -12.95
C GLN A 399 -14.63 -33.91 -14.22
N LEU A 400 -13.30 -33.69 -14.17
CA LEU A 400 -12.31 -34.08 -15.17
C LEU A 400 -11.72 -35.44 -14.78
#